data_AF-A0A941PMQ4-F1
#
_entry.id   AF-A0A941PMQ4-F1
#
_cell.length_a   1.000
_cell.length_b   1.000
_cell.length_c   1.000
_cell.angle_alpha   90.00
_cell.angle_beta   90.00
_cell.angle_gamma   90.00
#
_symmetry.space_group_name_H-M   'P 1'
#
loop_
_entity.id
_entity.type
_entity.pdbx_description
1 polymer ?
#
loop_
_entity_poly.entity_id
_entity_poly.type
_entity_poly.pdbx_seq_one_letter_code
_entity_poly.pdbx_strand_id
1 'polypeptide(L)' 'MRLAREDLPILSIALECGYGSIGPFNRAFRQRFGMTPTEYRAAARMERHRQAT' A
#
# COMPACT_ATOMS: atom_id res chain seq x y z
N MET A 1 -5.38 -5.00 -6.22
CA MET A 1 -5.33 -4.30 -4.92
C MET A 1 -5.29 -2.79 -5.16
N ARG A 2 -6.23 -2.00 -4.59
CA ARG A 2 -6.32 -0.54 -4.80
C ARG A 2 -5.02 0.20 -4.45
N LEU A 3 -4.30 -0.30 -3.44
CA LEU A 3 -3.07 0.28 -2.93
C LEU A 3 -1.94 0.48 -3.95
N ALA A 4 -1.89 -0.33 -5.02
CA ALA A 4 -0.92 -0.16 -6.10
C ALA A 4 -1.35 0.87 -7.15
N ARG A 5 -2.66 1.11 -7.31
CA ARG A 5 -3.23 1.81 -8.48
C ARG A 5 -3.65 3.23 -8.17
N GLU A 6 -3.97 3.54 -6.93
CA GLU A 6 -4.53 4.83 -6.52
C GLU A 6 -3.56 5.60 -5.61
N ASP A 7 -3.55 6.93 -5.74
CA ASP A 7 -2.78 7.84 -4.88
C ASP A 7 -3.49 8.19 -3.57
N LEU A 8 -4.48 7.37 -3.18
CA LEU A 8 -5.18 7.53 -1.91
C LEU A 8 -4.21 7.46 -0.72
N PRO A 9 -4.37 8.32 0.30
CA PRO A 9 -3.59 8.23 1.52
C PRO A 9 -3.68 6.82 2.13
N ILE A 10 -2.56 6.28 2.61
CA ILE A 10 -2.54 4.96 3.28
C ILE A 10 -3.53 4.91 4.44
N LEU A 11 -3.70 6.03 5.16
CA LEU A 11 -4.68 6.15 6.24
C LEU A 11 -6.11 5.88 5.75
N SER A 12 -6.53 6.48 4.63
CA SER A 12 -7.88 6.27 4.09
C SER A 12 -8.13 4.80 3.78
N ILE A 13 -7.16 4.12 3.16
CA ILE A 13 -7.27 2.69 2.86
C ILE A 13 -7.31 1.86 4.15
N ALA A 14 -6.53 2.24 5.17
CA ALA A 14 -6.55 1.58 6.48
C ALA A 14 -7.93 1.70 7.15
N LEU A 15 -8.51 2.91 7.15
CA LEU A 15 -9.84 3.18 7.69
C LEU A 15 -10.94 2.39 6.95
N GLU A 16 -10.91 2.36 5.61
CA GLU A 16 -11.82 1.55 4.79
C GLU A 16 -11.70 0.05 5.08
N CYS A 17 -10.50 -0.41 5.43
CA CYS A 17 -10.24 -1.80 5.81
C CYS A 17 -10.61 -2.09 7.29
N GLY A 18 -11.21 -1.15 8.01
CA GLY A 18 -11.66 -1.32 9.40
C GLY A 18 -10.58 -1.09 10.46
N TYR A 19 -9.41 -0.57 10.11
CA TYR A 19 -8.37 -0.25 11.08
C TYR A 19 -8.56 1.17 11.62
N GLY A 20 -8.39 1.36 12.93
CA GLY A 20 -8.47 2.70 13.55
C GLY A 20 -7.24 3.59 13.33
N SER A 21 -6.16 3.07 12.73
CA SER A 21 -4.95 3.83 12.42
C SER A 21 -4.02 3.08 11.46
N ILE A 22 -2.99 3.77 10.96
CA ILE A 22 -1.97 3.21 10.06
C ILE A 22 -1.14 2.10 10.74
N GLY A 23 -0.85 2.21 12.04
CA GLY A 23 0.07 1.29 12.72
C GLY A 23 -0.36 -0.18 12.66
N PRO A 24 -1.57 -0.53 13.13
CA PRO A 24 -2.13 -1.89 13.00
C PRO A 24 -2.23 -2.37 11.55
N PHE A 25 -2.64 -1.50 10.62
CA PHE A 25 -2.72 -1.82 9.20
C PHE A 25 -1.35 -2.18 8.62
N ASN A 26 -0.32 -1.37 8.87
CA ASN A 26 1.04 -1.63 8.40
C ASN A 26 1.58 -2.97 8.91
N ARG A 27 1.34 -3.30 10.19
CA ARG A 27 1.75 -4.58 10.76
C ARG A 27 1.05 -5.77 10.09
N ALA A 28 -0.28 -5.71 9.99
CA ALA A 28 -1.07 -6.78 9.37
C ALA A 28 -0.73 -6.95 7.88
N PHE A 29 -0.53 -5.84 7.16
CA PHE A 29 -0.13 -5.86 5.77
C PHE A 29 1.26 -6.50 5.61
N ARG A 30 2.25 -6.09 6.42
CA ARG A 30 3.59 -6.67 6.35
C ARG A 30 3.60 -8.16 6.69
N GLN A 31 2.81 -8.59 7.68
CA GLN A 31 2.65 -10.01 8.00
C GLN A 31 2.08 -10.81 6.81
N ARG A 32 1.16 -10.22 6.04
CA ARG A 32 0.51 -10.88 4.91
C ARG A 32 1.31 -10.84 3.60
N PHE A 33 1.99 -9.73 3.33
CA PHE A 33 2.62 -9.45 2.03
C PHE A 33 4.14 -9.33 2.08
N GLY A 34 4.75 -9.45 3.27
CA GLY A 34 6.21 -9.37 3.45
C GLY A 34 6.80 -7.95 3.42
N MET A 35 6.01 -6.94 3.06
CA MET A 35 6.44 -5.54 2.94
C MET A 35 5.35 -4.59 3.45
N THR A 36 5.70 -3.34 3.72
CA THR A 36 4.73 -2.32 4.10
C THR A 36 3.89 -1.85 2.91
N PRO A 37 2.69 -1.27 3.16
CA PRO A 37 1.88 -0.66 2.12
C PRO A 37 2.63 0.40 1.29
N THR A 38 3.46 1.23 1.94
CA THR A 38 4.24 2.28 1.25
C THR A 38 5.28 1.68 0.30
N GLU A 39 6.01 0.66 0.74
CA GLU A 39 6.97 -0.06 -0.11
C GLU A 39 6.28 -0.72 -1.30
N TYR A 40 5.13 -1.36 -1.08
CA TYR A 40 4.33 -1.97 -2.14
C TYR A 40 3.92 -0.94 -3.20
N ARG A 41 3.48 0.25 -2.76
CA ARG A 41 3.11 1.34 -3.68
C ARG A 41 4.32 1.87 -4.45
N ALA A 42 5.46 2.04 -3.78
CA ALA A 42 6.70 2.50 -4.43
C ALA A 42 7.17 1.52 -5.51
N ALA A 43 7.19 0.22 -5.20
CA ALA A 43 7.53 -0.83 -6.16
C ALA A 43 6.59 -0.83 -7.37
N ALA A 44 5.27 -0.69 -7.15
CA ALA A 44 4.30 -0.61 -8.23
C ALA A 44 4.49 0.62 -9.14
N ARG A 45 4.90 1.77 -8.57
CA ARG A 45 5.24 2.97 -9.36
C ARG A 45 6.49 2.75 -10.20
N MET A 46 7.55 2.18 -9.61
CA MET A 46 8.79 1.87 -10.34
C MET A 46 8.56 0.90 -11.50
N GLU A 47 7.73 -0.12 -11.30
CA GLU A 47 7.38 -1.08 -12.34
C GLU A 47 6.66 -0.41 -13.51
N ARG A 48 5.70 0.49 -13.23
CA ARG A 48 5.03 1.27 -14.28
C ARG A 48 5.98 2.18 -15.06
N HIS A 49 6.94 2.82 -14.37
CA HIS A 49 7.94 3.64 -15.04
C HIS A 49 8.86 2.82 -15.95
N ARG A 50 9.24 1.60 -15.54
CA ARG A 50 10.05 0.68 -16.36
C ARG A 50 9.30 0.14 -17.59
N GLN A 51 7.98 0.04 -17.55
CA GLN A 51 7.16 -0.42 -18.69
C GLN A 51 6.80 0.68 -19.69
N ALA A 52 7.05 1.95 -19.34
CA ALA A 52 6.72 3.12 -20.16
C ALA A 52 7.93 3.67 -20.96
N THR A 53 9.05 2.94 -20.96
CA THR A 53 10.25 3.20 -21.78
C THR A 53 10.44 2.02 -22.72
#